data_AF-A0A6C0BQ97-F1
#
_entry.id   AF-A0A6C0BQ97-F1
#
_cell.length_a   1.000
_cell.length_b   1.000
_cell.length_c   1.000
_cell.angle_alpha   90.00
_cell.angle_beta   90.00
_cell.angle_gamma   90.00
#
_symmetry.space_group_name_H-M   'P 1'
#
loop_
_entity.id
_entity.type
_entity.pdbx_description
1 polymer ?
#
loop_
_entity_poly.entity_id
_entity_poly.type
_entity_poly.pdbx_seq_one_letter_code
_entity_poly.pdbx_strand_id
1 'polypeptide(L)'
;MSEMNNTINERGCVTKHYTLTAKNDNCIYQTEKWSTLISSGCYVQYEVTLNCYSGTFEIEVTDDDYELLLNNEDDIIINNIPGAICVEVTNGWRYDECIVDKEKYTSSELKELHTLLYVDTENPDDEEVDIDTLEQNGWTMDDTIYSITNGVVLTI
;
A
#
# COMPACT_ATOMS: atom_id res chain seq x y z
N MET A 1 -14.41 24.86 -24.23
CA MET A 1 -12.94 24.78 -24.11
C MET A 1 -12.63 25.07 -22.65
N SER A 2 -12.39 24.02 -21.87
CA SER A 2 -11.98 24.14 -20.47
C SER A 2 -10.49 24.53 -20.46
N GLU A 3 -10.13 25.59 -19.73
CA GLU A 3 -8.74 25.98 -19.52
C GLU A 3 -8.05 24.86 -18.73
N MET A 4 -7.08 24.17 -19.35
CA MET A 4 -6.27 23.17 -18.64
C MET A 4 -5.41 23.89 -17.60
N ASN A 5 -5.54 23.50 -16.33
CA ASN A 5 -4.69 23.94 -15.23
C ASN A 5 -3.30 23.31 -15.40
N ASN A 6 -2.49 23.90 -16.28
CA ASN A 6 -1.10 23.52 -16.47
C ASN A 6 -0.27 24.11 -15.32
N THR A 7 0.50 23.27 -14.65
CA THR A 7 1.48 23.67 -13.64
C THR A 7 2.89 23.51 -14.21
N ILE A 8 3.88 24.19 -13.63
CA ILE A 8 5.29 24.00 -13.97
C ILE A 8 5.94 23.37 -12.74
N ASN A 9 6.50 22.17 -12.89
CA ASN A 9 7.18 21.50 -11.79
C ASN A 9 8.58 22.10 -11.53
N GLU A 10 9.26 21.62 -10.48
CA GLU A 10 10.58 22.12 -10.06
C GLU A 10 11.68 21.99 -11.14
N ARG A 11 11.45 21.16 -12.16
CA ARG A 11 12.37 20.94 -13.29
C ARG A 11 12.05 21.81 -14.51
N GLY A 12 11.01 22.65 -14.42
CA GLY A 12 10.56 23.50 -15.53
C GLY A 12 9.70 22.77 -16.56
N CYS A 13 9.26 21.54 -16.27
CA CYS A 13 8.37 20.78 -17.15
C CYS A 13 6.91 21.16 -16.89
N VAL A 14 6.10 21.19 -17.95
CA VAL A 14 4.67 21.40 -17.84
C VAL A 14 4.01 20.11 -17.37
N THR A 15 3.22 20.21 -16.31
CA THR A 15 2.46 19.11 -15.70
C THR A 15 0.96 19.41 -15.74
N LYS A 16 0.16 18.35 -15.65
CA LYS A 16 -1.31 18.42 -15.57
C LYS A 16 -1.80 17.50 -14.45
N HIS A 17 -2.89 17.92 -13.83
CA HIS A 17 -3.58 17.10 -12.84
C HIS A 17 -4.51 16.09 -13.53
N TYR A 18 -4.49 14.86 -13.04
CA TYR A 18 -5.37 13.79 -13.48
C TYR A 18 -5.93 13.04 -12.28
N THR A 19 -7.17 12.59 -12.43
CA THR A 19 -7.72 11.49 -11.65
C THR A 19 -7.24 10.17 -12.26
N LEU A 20 -6.59 9.34 -11.46
CA LEU A 20 -6.11 8.02 -11.79
C LEU A 20 -7.01 6.97 -11.13
N THR A 21 -7.48 6.00 -11.91
CA THR A 21 -8.20 4.82 -11.42
C THR A 21 -7.65 3.55 -12.06
N ALA A 22 -7.93 2.40 -11.45
CA ALA A 22 -7.67 1.12 -12.10
C ALA A 22 -8.58 0.92 -13.31
N LYS A 23 -8.07 0.25 -14.35
CA LYS A 23 -8.83 -0.07 -15.54
C LYS A 23 -9.98 -1.05 -15.28
N ASN A 24 -9.79 -1.95 -14.32
CA ASN A 24 -10.77 -2.93 -13.91
C ASN A 24 -10.90 -2.93 -12.38
N ASP A 25 -12.08 -3.33 -11.89
CA ASP A 25 -12.30 -3.54 -10.47
C ASP A 25 -11.37 -4.63 -9.90
N ASN A 26 -11.10 -4.60 -8.60
CA ASN A 26 -10.28 -5.56 -7.86
C ASN A 26 -8.80 -5.58 -8.28
N CYS A 27 -8.34 -4.51 -8.93
CA CYS A 27 -6.95 -4.38 -9.38
C CYS A 27 -6.15 -3.40 -8.54
N ILE A 28 -6.70 -2.91 -7.42
CA ILE A 28 -6.03 -2.01 -6.48
C ILE A 28 -5.65 -2.80 -5.23
N TYR A 29 -4.43 -2.60 -4.75
CA TYR A 29 -3.94 -3.19 -3.52
C TYR A 29 -3.46 -2.09 -2.57
N GLN A 30 -3.88 -2.20 -1.31
CA GLN A 30 -3.39 -1.37 -0.20
C GLN A 30 -2.58 -2.27 0.72
N THR A 31 -1.28 -1.99 0.85
CA THR A 31 -0.40 -2.70 1.77
C THR A 31 -0.01 -1.78 2.91
N GLU A 32 -0.44 -2.11 4.11
CA GLU A 32 -0.04 -1.43 5.34
C GLU A 32 1.23 -2.08 5.89
N LYS A 33 2.21 -1.24 6.22
CA LYS A 33 3.47 -1.66 6.82
C LYS A 33 3.45 -1.34 8.29
N TRP A 34 3.51 -2.38 9.09
CA TRP A 34 3.51 -2.34 10.54
C TRP A 34 4.89 -2.71 11.05
N SER A 35 5.33 -2.09 12.13
CA SER A 35 6.59 -2.43 12.76
C SER A 35 6.53 -2.52 14.27
N THR A 36 7.46 -3.31 14.82
CA THR A 36 7.66 -3.39 16.27
C THR A 36 9.12 -3.75 16.61
N LEU A 37 9.48 -3.55 17.88
CA LEU A 37 10.75 -3.97 18.45
C LEU A 37 10.49 -5.14 19.41
N ILE A 38 10.99 -6.32 19.07
CA ILE A 38 10.84 -7.52 19.92
C ILE A 38 11.92 -7.58 21.01
N SER A 39 11.74 -8.47 21.98
CA SER A 39 12.59 -8.58 23.18
C SER A 39 14.08 -8.83 22.89
N SER A 40 14.42 -9.41 21.73
CA SER A 40 15.80 -9.58 21.26
C SER A 40 16.47 -8.27 20.83
N GLY A 41 15.70 -7.19 20.67
CA GLY A 41 16.14 -5.91 20.12
C GLY A 41 16.11 -5.87 18.58
N CYS A 42 15.56 -6.89 17.93
CA CYS A 42 15.34 -6.90 16.49
C CYS A 42 14.12 -6.07 16.10
N TYR A 43 14.27 -5.29 15.04
CA TYR A 43 13.15 -4.60 14.39
C TYR A 43 12.45 -5.57 13.45
N VAL A 44 11.14 -5.67 13.56
CA VAL A 44 10.32 -6.57 12.75
C VAL A 44 9.31 -5.74 11.96
N GLN A 45 9.16 -6.07 10.68
CA GLN A 45 8.13 -5.53 9.81
C GLN A 45 7.10 -6.61 9.48
N TYR A 46 5.83 -6.21 9.54
CA TYR A 46 4.67 -7.02 9.20
C TYR A 46 3.85 -6.26 8.16
N GLU A 47 3.41 -6.95 7.12
CA GLU A 47 2.65 -6.37 6.02
C GLU A 47 1.25 -6.98 5.97
N VAL A 48 0.24 -6.12 5.89
CA VAL A 48 -1.15 -6.52 5.65
C VAL A 48 -1.56 -5.95 4.31
N THR A 49 -1.94 -6.81 3.37
CA THR A 49 -2.38 -6.40 2.03
C THR A 49 -3.88 -6.64 1.87
N LEU A 50 -4.59 -5.56 1.53
CA LEU A 50 -5.99 -5.57 1.13
C LEU A 50 -6.08 -5.50 -0.39
N ASN A 51 -6.96 -6.31 -0.98
CA ASN A 51 -7.40 -6.11 -2.36
C ASN A 51 -8.68 -5.28 -2.33
N CYS A 52 -8.65 -4.13 -3.01
CA CYS A 52 -9.73 -3.14 -3.01
C CYS A 52 -10.53 -3.24 -4.30
N TYR A 53 -11.86 -3.18 -4.18
CA TYR A 53 -12.75 -3.23 -5.33
C TYR A 53 -12.51 -2.08 -6.30
N SER A 54 -12.39 -0.86 -5.78
CA SER A 54 -12.13 0.35 -6.55
C SER A 54 -11.44 1.41 -5.70
N GLY A 55 -10.97 2.46 -6.36
CA GLY A 55 -10.24 3.54 -5.72
C GLY A 55 -9.85 4.61 -6.72
N THR A 56 -9.58 5.78 -6.18
CA THR A 56 -9.35 7.02 -6.92
C THR A 56 -8.15 7.74 -6.33
N PHE A 57 -7.24 8.13 -7.20
CA PHE A 57 -6.03 8.86 -6.84
C PHE A 57 -5.95 10.16 -7.64
N GLU A 58 -5.45 11.22 -7.04
CA GLU A 58 -5.07 12.44 -7.75
C GLU A 58 -3.56 12.40 -8.01
N ILE A 59 -3.15 12.68 -9.24
CA ILE A 59 -1.73 12.74 -9.62
C ILE A 59 -1.45 14.01 -10.43
N GLU A 60 -0.20 14.43 -10.44
CA GLU A 60 0.30 15.51 -11.27
C GLU A 60 1.49 15.02 -12.09
N VAL A 61 1.31 14.92 -13.41
CA VAL A 61 2.31 14.27 -14.29
C VAL A 61 2.52 15.06 -15.58
N THR A 62 3.66 14.83 -16.23
CA THR A 62 3.95 15.36 -17.57
C THR A 62 3.20 14.56 -18.65
N ASP A 63 3.15 15.07 -19.88
CA ASP A 63 2.57 14.33 -21.01
C ASP A 63 3.37 13.04 -21.32
N ASP A 64 4.69 13.03 -21.11
CA ASP A 64 5.52 11.83 -21.28
C ASP A 64 5.21 10.77 -20.21
N ASP A 65 5.10 11.19 -18.95
CA ASP A 65 4.76 10.29 -17.83
C ASP A 65 3.32 9.75 -17.96
N TYR A 66 2.39 10.58 -18.47
CA TYR A 66 1.03 10.16 -18.79
C TYR A 66 1.02 8.98 -19.78
N GLU A 67 1.77 9.08 -20.87
CA GLU A 67 1.88 8.02 -21.87
C GLU A 67 2.58 6.77 -21.29
N LEU A 68 3.59 6.95 -20.44
CA LEU A 68 4.24 5.82 -19.77
C LEU A 68 3.28 5.07 -18.85
N LEU A 69 2.48 5.78 -18.06
CA LEU A 69 1.48 5.18 -17.17
C LEU A 69 0.40 4.41 -17.94
N LEU A 70 -0.08 4.95 -19.06
CA LEU A 70 -1.11 4.28 -19.88
C LEU A 70 -0.62 3.01 -20.57
N ASN A 71 0.65 2.98 -20.95
CA ASN A 71 1.24 1.86 -21.68
C ASN A 71 2.00 0.89 -20.76
N ASN A 72 1.98 1.10 -19.44
CA ASN A 72 2.64 0.22 -18.49
C ASN A 72 1.90 -1.12 -18.37
N GLU A 73 2.64 -2.22 -18.52
CA GLU A 73 2.15 -3.59 -18.33
C GLU A 73 2.50 -4.14 -16.93
N ASP A 74 3.44 -3.50 -16.23
CA ASP A 74 3.85 -3.83 -14.86
C ASP A 74 2.95 -3.15 -13.81
N ASP A 75 3.04 -3.63 -12.58
CA ASP A 75 2.33 -3.06 -11.45
C ASP A 75 2.79 -1.61 -11.19
N ILE A 76 1.83 -0.71 -11.03
CA ILE A 76 2.09 0.70 -10.77
C ILE A 76 2.00 0.92 -9.27
N ILE A 77 3.12 1.25 -8.63
CA ILE A 77 3.16 1.69 -7.24
C ILE A 77 2.83 3.18 -7.20
N ILE A 78 1.66 3.55 -6.68
CA ILE A 78 1.15 4.92 -6.69
C ILE A 78 2.05 5.85 -5.87
N ASN A 79 2.57 5.38 -4.73
CA ASN A 79 3.47 6.15 -3.87
C ASN A 79 4.78 6.56 -4.57
N ASN A 80 5.16 5.91 -5.69
CA ASN A 80 6.32 6.30 -6.48
C ASN A 80 6.03 7.45 -7.46
N ILE A 81 4.76 7.82 -7.66
CA ILE A 81 4.35 8.96 -8.48
C ILE A 81 4.44 10.22 -7.61
N PRO A 82 5.31 11.19 -7.93
CA PRO A 82 5.47 12.38 -7.11
C PRO A 82 4.17 13.17 -6.96
N GLY A 83 3.82 13.50 -5.72
CA GLY A 83 2.61 14.27 -5.42
C GLY A 83 1.30 13.50 -5.59
N ALA A 84 1.35 12.17 -5.79
CA ALA A 84 0.14 11.36 -5.82
C ALA A 84 -0.56 11.36 -4.45
N ILE A 85 -1.89 11.48 -4.48
CA ILE A 85 -2.75 11.51 -3.30
C ILE A 85 -3.81 10.44 -3.47
N CYS A 86 -3.94 9.56 -2.47
CA CYS A 86 -5.10 8.70 -2.35
C CYS A 86 -6.31 9.55 -1.94
N VAL A 87 -7.32 9.62 -2.81
CA VAL A 87 -8.59 10.29 -2.50
C VAL A 87 -9.50 9.33 -1.75
N GLU A 88 -9.67 8.12 -2.30
CA GLU A 88 -10.45 7.06 -1.69
C GLU A 88 -10.04 5.69 -2.23
N VAL A 89 -10.22 4.67 -1.39
CA VAL A 89 -10.24 3.25 -1.77
C VAL A 89 -11.44 2.63 -1.09
N THR A 90 -12.12 1.70 -1.76
CA THR A 90 -13.39 1.15 -1.27
C THR A 90 -13.43 -0.37 -1.34
N ASN A 91 -14.20 -0.96 -0.41
CA ASN A 91 -14.43 -2.40 -0.30
C ASN A 91 -13.14 -3.23 -0.32
N GLY A 92 -12.17 -2.87 0.52
CA GLY A 92 -10.98 -3.68 0.75
C GLY A 92 -11.33 -4.98 1.48
N TRP A 93 -10.84 -6.11 0.99
CA TRP A 93 -10.82 -7.37 1.73
C TRP A 93 -9.39 -7.88 1.89
N ARG A 94 -9.14 -8.60 2.99
CA ARG A 94 -7.82 -9.17 3.26
C ARG A 94 -7.42 -10.13 2.14
N TYR A 95 -6.30 -9.83 1.51
CA TYR A 95 -5.74 -10.61 0.41
C TYR A 95 -4.57 -11.46 0.88
N ASP A 96 -3.64 -10.84 1.61
CA ASP A 96 -2.43 -11.50 2.10
C ASP A 96 -1.92 -10.78 3.35
N GLU A 97 -1.14 -11.48 4.17
CA GLU A 97 -0.44 -10.92 5.31
C GLU A 97 0.85 -11.70 5.60
N CYS A 98 1.93 -11.00 5.96
CA CYS A 98 3.19 -11.68 6.19
C CYS A 98 4.16 -10.92 7.09
N ILE A 99 4.98 -11.67 7.82
CA ILE A 99 6.20 -11.15 8.45
C ILE A 99 7.27 -11.05 7.37
N VAL A 100 7.82 -9.86 7.17
CA VAL A 100 8.87 -9.63 6.18
C VAL A 100 10.15 -10.36 6.58
N ASP A 101 10.74 -11.08 5.62
CA ASP A 101 11.94 -11.91 5.81
C ASP A 101 11.82 -12.88 7.01
N LYS A 102 10.64 -13.53 7.15
CA LYS A 102 10.30 -14.42 8.27
C LYS A 102 11.39 -15.46 8.59
N GLU A 103 12.12 -15.92 7.58
CA GLU A 103 13.19 -16.91 7.69
C GLU A 103 14.44 -16.42 8.46
N LYS A 104 14.59 -15.12 8.71
CA LYS A 104 15.71 -14.56 9.48
C LYS A 104 15.54 -14.69 10.99
N TYR A 105 14.31 -14.93 11.47
CA TYR A 105 14.00 -14.98 12.89
C TYR A 105 14.18 -16.39 13.46
N THR A 106 14.66 -16.45 14.69
CA THR A 106 14.78 -17.69 15.45
C THR A 106 13.41 -18.21 15.88
N SER A 107 13.32 -19.50 16.23
CA SER A 107 12.06 -20.08 16.72
C SER A 107 11.52 -19.39 17.99
N SER A 108 12.39 -18.84 18.84
CA SER A 108 11.97 -18.07 20.01
C SER A 108 11.37 -16.71 19.63
N GLU A 109 11.96 -16.02 18.66
CA GLU A 109 11.45 -14.73 18.17
C GLU A 109 10.14 -14.92 17.42
N LEU A 110 10.02 -15.97 16.60
CA LEU A 110 8.77 -16.32 15.93
C LEU A 110 7.65 -16.63 16.93
N LYS A 111 7.97 -17.24 18.07
CA LYS A 111 7.00 -17.50 19.14
C LYS A 111 6.54 -16.21 19.81
N GLU A 112 7.45 -15.28 20.07
CA GLU A 112 7.11 -13.95 20.57
C GLU A 112 6.23 -13.19 19.57
N LEU A 113 6.61 -13.19 18.28
CA LEU A 113 5.84 -12.55 17.22
C LEU A 113 4.42 -13.12 17.11
N HIS A 114 4.25 -14.43 17.25
CA HIS A 114 2.91 -15.03 17.29
C HIS A 114 2.05 -14.43 18.42
N THR A 115 2.63 -14.21 19.61
CA THR A 115 1.89 -13.60 20.73
C THR A 115 1.57 -12.12 20.52
N LEU A 116 2.32 -11.43 19.64
CA LEU A 116 2.12 -10.02 19.33
C LEU A 116 1.16 -9.79 18.16
N LEU A 117 0.99 -10.76 17.27
CA LEU A 117 0.17 -10.65 16.05
C LEU A 117 -1.26 -11.15 16.24
N TYR A 118 -1.44 -12.28 16.93
CA TYR A 118 -2.70 -13.01 16.94
C TYR A 118 -3.47 -12.84 18.25
N VAL A 119 -4.80 -12.88 18.16
CA VAL A 119 -5.72 -12.68 19.28
C VAL A 119 -5.65 -13.87 20.25
N ASP A 120 -5.68 -15.10 19.73
CA ASP A 120 -5.53 -16.32 20.51
C ASP A 120 -4.06 -16.78 20.52
N THR A 121 -3.33 -16.22 21.47
CA THR A 121 -1.92 -16.55 21.69
C THR A 121 -1.66 -18.00 22.12
N GLU A 122 -2.68 -18.74 22.57
CA GLU A 122 -2.57 -20.14 22.99
C GLU A 122 -2.89 -21.12 21.85
N ASN A 123 -3.58 -20.66 20.80
CA ASN A 123 -3.86 -21.43 19.60
C ASN A 123 -2.78 -21.19 18.53
N PRO A 124 -1.89 -22.16 18.26
CA PRO A 124 -0.84 -22.01 17.26
C PRO A 124 -1.36 -21.97 15.81
N ASP A 125 -2.66 -22.29 15.63
CA ASP A 125 -3.36 -22.26 14.34
C ASP A 125 -4.25 -21.01 14.22
N ASP A 126 -4.11 -20.01 15.11
CA ASP A 126 -4.78 -18.72 14.94
C ASP A 126 -4.13 -17.95 13.78
N GLU A 127 -4.97 -17.56 12.83
CA GLU A 127 -4.60 -16.79 11.64
C GLU A 127 -5.35 -15.43 11.63
N GLU A 128 -6.09 -15.10 12.69
CA GLU A 128 -6.83 -13.85 12.78
C GLU A 128 -5.94 -12.74 13.36
N VAL A 129 -5.33 -11.95 12.48
CA VAL A 129 -4.74 -10.68 12.89
C VAL A 129 -5.81 -9.60 12.94
N ASP A 130 -5.91 -8.90 14.06
CA ASP A 130 -6.78 -7.75 14.24
C ASP A 130 -5.94 -6.47 14.39
N ILE A 131 -6.31 -5.40 13.69
CA ILE A 131 -5.57 -4.14 13.69
C ILE A 131 -5.55 -3.52 15.09
N ASP A 132 -6.69 -3.58 15.81
CA ASP A 132 -6.76 -3.08 17.18
C ASP A 132 -5.83 -3.87 18.12
N THR A 133 -5.62 -5.16 17.82
CA THR A 133 -4.67 -6.02 18.54
C THR A 133 -3.22 -5.65 18.23
N LEU A 134 -2.88 -5.32 16.97
CA LEU A 134 -1.54 -4.85 16.60
C LEU A 134 -1.17 -3.59 17.39
N GLU A 135 -2.02 -2.57 17.39
CA GLU A 135 -1.75 -1.32 18.10
C GLU A 135 -1.60 -1.54 19.62
N GLN A 136 -2.47 -2.36 20.22
CA GLN A 136 -2.40 -2.71 21.65
C GLN A 136 -1.11 -3.45 22.01
N ASN A 137 -0.60 -4.28 21.09
CA ASN A 137 0.63 -5.05 21.25
C ASN A 137 1.89 -4.24 20.89
N GLY A 138 1.76 -2.94 20.66
CA GLY A 138 2.89 -2.04 20.45
C GLY A 138 3.44 -2.07 19.01
N TRP A 139 2.66 -2.54 18.05
CA TRP A 139 2.95 -2.30 16.64
C TRP A 139 2.59 -0.86 16.28
N THR A 140 3.36 -0.29 15.36
CA THR A 140 3.11 1.04 14.79
C THR A 140 2.94 0.91 13.29
N MET A 141 1.90 1.54 12.72
CA MET A 141 1.75 1.64 11.27
C MET A 141 2.70 2.72 10.75
N ASP A 142 3.69 2.31 9.96
CA ASP A 142 4.74 3.17 9.43
C ASP A 142 4.33 3.83 8.11
N ASP A 143 3.70 3.05 7.23
CA ASP A 143 3.38 3.49 5.86
C ASP A 143 2.21 2.71 5.26
N THR A 144 1.61 3.28 4.23
CA THR A 144 0.57 2.66 3.41
C THR A 144 0.96 2.78 1.94
N ILE A 145 1.16 1.63 1.29
CA ILE A 145 1.51 1.54 -0.12
C ILE A 145 0.29 1.18 -0.94
N TYR A 146 -0.02 1.98 -1.96
CA TYR A 146 -1.04 1.69 -2.94
C TYR A 146 -0.40 1.22 -4.24
N SER A 147 -0.95 0.15 -4.81
CA SER A 147 -0.56 -0.30 -6.15
C SER A 147 -1.76 -0.64 -7.02
N ILE A 148 -1.58 -0.51 -8.33
CA ILE A 148 -2.57 -0.87 -9.35
C ILE A 148 -1.95 -1.87 -10.31
N THR A 149 -2.70 -2.94 -10.58
CA THR A 149 -2.34 -3.99 -11.55
C THR A 149 -3.25 -3.89 -12.78
N ASN A 150 -2.87 -4.52 -13.89
CA ASN A 150 -3.71 -4.60 -15.12
C ASN A 150 -4.10 -3.25 -15.75
N GLY A 151 -3.25 -2.24 -15.56
CA GLY A 151 -3.34 -0.94 -16.22
C GLY A 151 -4.33 0.05 -15.57
N VAL A 152 -4.25 1.29 -16.04
CA VAL A 152 -4.93 2.45 -15.44
C VAL A 152 -5.77 3.23 -16.44
N VAL A 153 -6.65 4.06 -15.93
CA VAL A 153 -7.37 5.09 -16.67
C VAL A 153 -7.05 6.45 -16.02
N LEU A 154 -6.73 7.43 -16.86
CA LEU A 154 -6.48 8.81 -16.44
C LEU A 154 -7.54 9.73 -17.03
N THR A 155 -8.23 10.49 -16.17
CA THR A 155 -9.24 11.49 -16.55
C THR A 155 -8.90 12.86 -15.97
N ILE A 156 -9.38 13.92 -16.62
CA ILE A 156 -9.25 15.31 -16.16
C ILE A 156 -10.49 15.70 -15.35
#